data_AF-A0A839ERR3-F1
#
_entry.id   AF-A0A839ERR3-F1
#
_cell.length_a   1.000
_cell.length_b   1.000
_cell.length_c   1.000
_cell.angle_alpha   90.00
_cell.angle_beta   90.00
_cell.angle_gamma   90.00
#
_symmetry.space_group_name_H-M   'P 1'
#
loop_
_entity.id
_entity.type
_entity.pdbx_description
1 polymer ?
#
loop_
_entity_poly.entity_id
_entity_poly.type
_entity_poly.pdbx_seq_one_letter_code
_entity_poly.pdbx_strand_id
1 'polypeptide(L)'
;MATFLRVFWSILWRLFVVLVANGALTYLIGVLDHMWLEGTASSARVRRGLSFLPAAIIFMVLAEQTRGTRNILFEQRSHMTSVQWRQIYFALSGCAFLVVLLCSVSMMIFSIDIWLAVQRLLPLPVFFLFCIVLAARQANAGLNISKITGA
;
A
#
# COMPACT_ATOMS: atom_id res chain seq x y z
N MET A 1 14.55 -20.16 2.38
CA MET A 1 14.21 -19.09 3.35
C MET A 1 14.80 -17.72 2.99
N ALA A 2 16.09 -17.62 2.61
CA ALA A 2 16.72 -16.33 2.28
C ALA A 2 16.02 -15.52 1.16
N THR A 3 15.44 -16.20 0.16
CA THR A 3 14.70 -15.56 -0.94
C THR A 3 13.39 -14.92 -0.48
N PHE A 4 12.62 -15.63 0.36
CA PHE A 4 11.38 -15.10 0.95
C PHE A 4 11.67 -13.85 1.78
N LEU A 5 12.68 -13.89 2.65
CA LEU A 5 13.02 -12.79 3.54
C LEU A 5 13.47 -11.55 2.76
N ARG A 6 14.24 -11.73 1.68
CA ARG A 6 14.62 -10.64 0.76
C ARG A 6 13.44 -10.05 0.00
N VAL A 7 12.54 -10.88 -0.52
CA VAL A 7 11.33 -10.42 -1.21
C VAL A 7 10.43 -9.66 -0.25
N PHE A 8 10.18 -10.23 0.92
CA PHE A 8 9.41 -9.61 1.99
C PHE A 8 10.01 -8.26 2.38
N TRP A 9 11.31 -8.20 2.65
CA TRP A 9 12.01 -6.95 3.00
C TRP A 9 11.91 -5.89 1.89
N SER A 10 12.05 -6.28 0.63
CA SER A 10 11.92 -5.37 -0.52
C SER A 10 10.50 -4.79 -0.64
N ILE A 11 9.48 -5.62 -0.48
CA ILE A 11 8.07 -5.19 -0.47
C ILE A 11 7.84 -4.23 0.71
N LEU A 12 8.33 -4.59 1.90
CA LEU A 12 8.13 -3.83 3.13
C LEU A 12 8.81 -2.45 3.05
N TRP A 13 10.02 -2.37 2.51
CA TRP A 13 10.70 -1.09 2.29
C TRP A 13 9.94 -0.17 1.34
N ARG A 14 9.45 -0.70 0.21
CA ARG A 14 8.65 0.11 -0.74
C ARG A 14 7.31 0.52 -0.17
N LEU A 15 6.65 -0.37 0.56
CA LEU A 15 5.43 -0.06 1.29
C LEU A 15 5.66 1.06 2.31
N PHE A 16 6.76 0.99 3.07
CA PHE A 16 7.13 2.01 4.04
C PHE A 16 7.34 3.37 3.37
N VAL A 17 8.09 3.44 2.26
CA VAL A 17 8.29 4.69 1.50
C VAL A 17 6.96 5.29 1.04
N VAL A 18 6.05 4.47 0.49
CA VAL A 18 4.73 4.94 0.03
C VAL A 18 3.86 5.37 1.20
N LEU A 19 3.89 4.68 2.34
CA LEU A 19 3.16 5.07 3.54
C LEU A 19 3.67 6.39 4.14
N VAL A 20 4.98 6.60 4.17
CA VAL A 20 5.58 7.87 4.61
C VAL A 20 5.18 9.00 3.67
N ALA A 21 5.26 8.80 2.35
CA ALA A 21 4.81 9.78 1.37
C ALA A 21 3.31 10.08 1.51
N ASN A 22 2.49 9.05 1.73
CA ASN A 22 1.05 9.19 1.96
C ASN A 22 0.75 9.98 3.25
N GLY A 23 1.49 9.73 4.33
CA GLY A 23 1.39 10.50 5.57
C GLY A 23 1.77 11.97 5.36
N ALA A 24 2.87 12.23 4.65
CA ALA A 24 3.31 13.59 4.32
C ALA A 24 2.27 14.33 3.47
N LEU A 25 1.73 13.69 2.42
CA LEU A 25 0.67 14.26 1.58
C LEU A 25 -0.59 14.55 2.39
N THR A 26 -1.03 13.59 3.22
CA THR A 26 -2.23 13.76 4.06
C THR A 26 -2.06 14.92 5.05
N TYR A 27 -0.86 15.08 5.62
CA TYR A 27 -0.51 16.21 6.47
C TYR A 27 -0.48 17.54 5.69
N LEU A 28 0.08 17.56 4.48
CA LEU A 28 0.16 18.76 3.65
C LEU A 28 -1.23 19.27 3.23
N ILE A 29 -2.09 18.36 2.76
CA ILE A 29 -3.51 18.65 2.53
C ILE A 29 -4.15 19.13 3.85
N GLY A 30 -3.64 18.66 5.00
CA GLY A 30 -4.05 18.99 6.37
C GLY A 30 -4.00 20.48 6.60
N VAL A 31 -2.79 20.98 6.39
CA VAL A 31 -2.41 22.37 6.56
C VAL A 31 -3.10 23.26 5.52
N LEU A 32 -3.16 22.84 4.26
CA LEU A 32 -3.80 23.61 3.17
C LEU A 32 -5.29 23.85 3.43
N ASP A 33 -6.01 22.82 3.85
CA ASP A 33 -7.44 22.89 4.17
C ASP A 33 -7.68 23.84 5.36
N HIS A 34 -6.84 23.76 6.40
CA HIS A 34 -6.96 24.62 7.58
C HIS A 34 -6.68 26.10 7.28
N MET A 35 -5.90 26.39 6.24
CA MET A 35 -5.56 27.75 5.80
C MET A 35 -6.62 28.35 4.87
N TRP A 36 -7.40 27.53 4.15
CA TRP A 36 -8.32 27.98 3.09
C TRP A 36 -9.80 27.82 3.44
N LEU A 37 -10.16 26.84 4.26
CA LEU A 37 -11.53 26.55 4.66
C LEU A 37 -11.56 26.52 6.18
N GLU A 38 -12.28 27.45 6.81
CA GLU A 38 -12.62 27.38 8.24
C GLU A 38 -13.07 25.95 8.56
N GLY A 39 -12.22 25.21 9.28
CA GLY A 39 -12.21 23.75 9.29
C GLY A 39 -13.52 23.16 9.80
N THR A 40 -14.42 22.80 8.88
CA THR A 40 -15.68 22.13 9.24
C THR A 40 -15.39 20.70 9.70
N ALA A 41 -15.94 20.31 10.85
CA ALA A 41 -15.69 19.01 11.48
C ALA A 41 -16.07 17.79 10.61
N SER A 42 -16.94 17.99 9.62
CA SER A 42 -17.29 17.01 8.58
C SER A 42 -16.16 16.78 7.56
N SER A 43 -15.47 17.84 7.12
CA SER A 43 -14.31 17.76 6.21
C SER A 43 -13.19 16.91 6.83
N ALA A 44 -12.90 17.14 8.11
CA ALA A 44 -11.86 16.40 8.83
C ALA A 44 -12.13 14.88 8.93
N ARG A 45 -13.40 14.46 9.03
CA ARG A 45 -13.77 13.04 9.05
C ARG A 45 -13.63 12.38 7.68
N VAL A 46 -14.11 13.05 6.63
CA VAL A 46 -13.99 12.56 5.24
C VAL A 46 -12.52 12.44 4.84
N ARG A 47 -11.68 13.42 5.19
CA ARG A 47 -10.23 13.37 4.93
C ARG A 47 -9.52 12.24 5.68
N ARG A 48 -9.91 11.96 6.92
CA ARG A 48 -9.39 10.81 7.65
C ARG A 48 -9.82 9.50 6.99
N GLY A 49 -11.07 9.36 6.56
CA GLY A 49 -11.54 8.18 5.81
C GLY A 49 -10.76 7.93 4.51
N LEU A 50 -10.37 9.01 3.82
CA LEU A 50 -9.61 8.99 2.57
C LEU A 50 -8.09 8.99 2.74
N SER A 51 -7.57 8.91 3.98
CA SER A 51 -6.14 9.03 4.27
C SER A 51 -5.26 7.98 3.59
N PHE A 52 -5.81 6.85 3.13
CA PHE A 52 -5.09 5.81 2.39
C PHE A 52 -5.33 5.86 0.87
N LEU A 53 -6.16 6.78 0.39
CA LEU A 53 -6.44 6.95 -1.04
C LEU A 53 -5.19 7.41 -1.83
N PRO A 54 -4.37 8.36 -1.34
CA PRO A 54 -3.14 8.74 -2.04
C PRO A 54 -2.18 7.55 -2.16
N ALA A 55 -2.06 6.72 -1.13
CA ALA A 55 -1.27 5.48 -1.20
C ALA A 55 -1.78 4.53 -2.29
N ALA A 56 -3.09 4.35 -2.42
CA ALA A 56 -3.68 3.52 -3.48
C ALA A 56 -3.32 4.07 -4.88
N ILE A 57 -3.45 5.38 -5.08
CA ILE A 57 -3.10 6.05 -6.33
C ILE A 57 -1.61 5.89 -6.64
N ILE A 58 -0.74 6.10 -5.65
CA ILE A 58 0.71 5.93 -5.82
C ILE A 58 1.03 4.50 -6.25
N PHE A 59 0.45 3.48 -5.61
CA PHE A 59 0.66 2.08 -6.01
C PHE A 59 0.14 1.79 -7.41
N MET A 60 -1.01 2.35 -7.79
CA MET A 60 -1.57 2.22 -9.14
C MET A 60 -0.64 2.84 -10.20
N VAL A 61 -0.14 4.06 -9.95
CA VAL A 61 0.82 4.74 -10.84
C VAL A 61 2.11 3.93 -10.96
N LEU A 62 2.64 3.40 -9.85
CA LEU A 62 3.81 2.52 -9.86
C LEU A 62 3.57 1.26 -10.72
N ALA A 63 2.38 0.65 -10.64
CA ALA A 63 2.00 -0.50 -11.45
C ALA A 63 1.95 -0.17 -12.95
N GLU A 64 1.42 1.00 -13.33
CA GLU A 64 1.38 1.43 -14.73
C GLU A 64 2.75 1.81 -15.27
N GLN A 65 3.57 2.51 -14.47
CA GLN A 65 4.95 2.84 -14.86
C GLN A 65 5.77 1.58 -15.12
N THR A 66 5.50 0.48 -14.40
CA THR A 66 6.16 -0.82 -14.65
C THR A 66 5.86 -1.41 -16.04
N ARG A 67 4.83 -0.92 -16.75
CA ARG A 67 4.41 -1.42 -18.07
C ARG A 67 5.19 -0.80 -19.23
N GLY A 68 5.64 0.45 -19.11
CA GLY A 68 6.17 1.24 -20.23
C GLY A 68 7.59 1.77 -20.03
N THR A 69 8.04 1.94 -18.78
CA THR A 69 9.36 2.50 -18.48
C THR A 69 10.02 1.56 -17.49
N ARG A 70 11.17 0.99 -17.87
CA ARG A 70 12.02 0.23 -16.94
C ARG A 70 12.27 1.14 -15.74
N ASN A 71 11.65 0.87 -14.61
CA ASN A 71 11.51 1.84 -13.53
C ASN A 71 12.85 1.87 -12.76
N ILE A 72 13.81 2.61 -13.30
CA ILE A 72 15.26 2.49 -13.03
C ILE A 72 15.56 2.61 -11.53
N LEU A 73 14.84 3.49 -10.82
CA LEU A 73 15.04 3.74 -9.39
C LEU A 73 14.68 2.55 -8.49
N PHE A 74 13.73 1.70 -8.90
CA PHE A 74 13.23 0.60 -8.08
C PHE A 74 13.57 -0.78 -8.68
N GLU A 75 13.54 -0.97 -9.99
CA GLU A 75 13.76 -2.27 -10.61
C GLU A 75 15.24 -2.67 -10.70
N GLN A 76 16.17 -1.71 -10.81
CA GLN A 76 17.58 -2.01 -11.06
C GLN A 76 18.27 -2.77 -9.90
N ARG A 77 17.70 -2.74 -8.69
CA ARG A 77 18.17 -3.47 -7.51
C ARG A 77 17.34 -4.70 -7.15
N SER A 78 16.29 -5.03 -7.91
CA SER A 78 15.41 -6.15 -7.59
C SER A 78 15.64 -7.36 -8.49
N HIS A 79 15.74 -8.54 -7.88
CA HIS A 79 15.78 -9.83 -8.58
C HIS A 79 14.42 -10.26 -9.17
N MET A 80 13.34 -9.50 -8.92
CA MET A 80 12.00 -9.80 -9.44
C MET A 80 11.77 -9.12 -10.79
N THR A 81 11.04 -9.80 -11.67
CA THR A 81 10.70 -9.25 -12.99
C THR A 81 9.70 -8.11 -12.86
N SER A 82 9.68 -7.22 -13.86
CA SER A 82 8.72 -6.11 -13.95
C SER A 82 7.27 -6.57 -13.85
N VAL A 83 6.97 -7.74 -14.42
CA VAL A 83 5.63 -8.37 -14.36
C VAL A 83 5.24 -8.76 -12.94
N GLN A 84 6.16 -9.32 -12.15
CA GLN A 84 5.91 -9.68 -10.75
C GLN A 84 5.68 -8.43 -9.90
N TRP A 85 6.49 -7.38 -10.10
CA TRP A 85 6.31 -6.11 -9.41
C TRP A 85 4.98 -5.45 -9.74
N ARG A 86 4.58 -5.46 -11.01
CA ARG A 86 3.27 -4.94 -11.44
C ARG A 86 2.12 -5.62 -10.71
N GLN A 87 2.16 -6.95 -10.59
CA GLN A 87 1.14 -7.71 -9.86
C GLN A 87 1.12 -7.35 -8.38
N ILE A 88 2.29 -7.21 -7.74
CA ILE A 88 2.42 -6.80 -6.34
C ILE A 88 1.84 -5.40 -6.13
N TYR A 89 2.14 -4.44 -7.01
CA TYR A 89 1.63 -3.08 -6.92
C TYR A 89 0.12 -3.00 -7.12
N PHE A 90 -0.45 -3.74 -8.09
CA PHE A 90 -1.90 -3.84 -8.23
C PHE A 90 -2.55 -4.44 -6.99
N ALA A 91 -1.96 -5.49 -6.42
CA ALA A 91 -2.48 -6.12 -5.21
C ALA A 91 -2.42 -5.16 -4.01
N LEU A 92 -1.33 -4.41 -3.84
CA LEU A 92 -1.19 -3.39 -2.79
C LEU A 92 -2.15 -2.22 -2.98
N SER A 93 -2.35 -1.77 -4.23
CA SER A 93 -3.36 -0.76 -4.57
C SER A 93 -4.77 -1.22 -4.20
N GLY A 94 -5.13 -2.46 -4.58
CA GLY A 94 -6.42 -3.05 -4.21
C GLY A 94 -6.59 -3.20 -2.70
N CYS A 95 -5.54 -3.61 -1.99
CA CYS A 95 -5.53 -3.68 -0.53
C CYS A 95 -5.76 -2.30 0.11
N ALA A 96 -5.05 -1.27 -0.35
CA ALA A 96 -5.24 0.10 0.13
C ALA A 96 -6.67 0.61 -0.14
N PHE A 97 -7.24 0.33 -1.32
CA PHE A 97 -8.62 0.68 -1.64
C PHE A 97 -9.64 -0.03 -0.74
N LEU A 98 -9.41 -1.31 -0.46
CA LEU A 98 -10.24 -2.10 0.46
C LEU A 98 -10.18 -1.53 1.88
N VAL A 99 -8.99 -1.12 2.35
CA VAL A 99 -8.83 -0.46 3.66
C VAL A 99 -9.61 0.87 3.70
N VAL A 100 -9.56 1.69 2.65
CA VAL A 100 -10.36 2.92 2.54
C VAL A 100 -11.85 2.62 2.62
N LEU A 101 -12.30 1.60 1.89
CA LEU A 101 -13.71 1.21 1.87
C LEU A 101 -14.17 0.72 3.25
N LEU A 102 -13.39 -0.14 3.91
CA LEU A 102 -13.67 -0.59 5.28
C LEU A 102 -13.67 0.57 6.28
N CYS A 103 -12.70 1.50 6.19
CA CYS A 103 -12.66 2.70 7.05
C CYS A 103 -13.86 3.64 6.81
N SER A 104 -14.36 3.71 5.57
CA SER A 104 -15.51 4.54 5.21
C SER A 104 -16.82 3.92 5.67
N VAL A 105 -17.00 2.61 5.49
CA VAL A 105 -18.20 1.88 5.96
C VAL A 105 -18.25 1.85 7.49
N SER A 106 -17.12 1.59 8.15
CA SER A 106 -17.04 1.61 9.62
C SER A 106 -17.36 2.97 10.22
N MET A 107 -17.08 4.07 9.50
CA MET A 107 -17.47 5.42 9.92
C MET A 107 -19.01 5.58 10.05
N MET A 108 -19.78 4.86 9.25
CA MET A 108 -21.26 4.91 9.30
C MET A 108 -21.86 4.06 10.42
N ILE A 109 -21.09 3.12 10.96
CA ILE A 109 -21.57 2.09 11.89
C ILE A 109 -21.09 2.35 13.33
N PHE A 110 -19.85 2.81 13.50
CA PHE A 110 -19.22 2.95 14.82
C PHE A 110 -19.20 4.38 15.35
N SER A 111 -19.12 4.51 16.67
CA SER A 111 -18.82 5.78 17.34
C SER A 111 -17.41 6.27 17.00
N ILE A 112 -17.17 7.58 17.13
CA ILE A 112 -15.94 8.26 16.68
C ILE A 112 -14.68 7.66 17.33
N ASP A 113 -14.75 7.29 18.61
CA ASP A 113 -13.62 6.75 19.36
C ASP A 113 -13.23 5.34 18.88
N ILE A 114 -14.25 4.49 18.66
CA ILE A 114 -14.07 3.14 18.13
C ILE A 114 -13.58 3.21 16.68
N TRP A 115 -14.15 4.10 15.87
CA TRP A 115 -13.74 4.33 14.49
C TRP A 115 -12.28 4.78 14.39
N LEU A 116 -11.83 5.71 15.24
CA LEU A 116 -10.43 6.14 15.31
C LEU A 116 -9.48 5.00 15.71
N ALA A 117 -9.89 4.16 16.67
CA ALA A 117 -9.13 2.99 17.06
C ALA A 117 -8.99 2.00 15.91
N VAL A 118 -10.10 1.69 15.21
CA VAL A 118 -10.10 0.82 14.02
C VAL A 118 -9.22 1.42 12.92
N GLN A 119 -9.32 2.72 12.66
CA GLN A 119 -8.53 3.38 11.63
C GLN A 119 -7.02 3.35 11.91
N ARG A 120 -6.60 3.43 13.17
CA ARG A 120 -5.17 3.35 13.54
C ARG A 120 -4.65 1.92 13.56
N LEU A 121 -5.46 0.99 14.06
CA LEU A 121 -5.01 -0.37 14.34
C LEU A 121 -5.18 -1.32 13.16
N LEU A 122 -6.21 -1.16 12.32
CA LEU A 122 -6.54 -2.09 11.25
C LEU A 122 -5.56 -2.06 10.05
N PRO A 123 -5.08 -0.90 9.56
CA PRO A 123 -4.32 -0.86 8.31
C PRO A 123 -2.97 -1.58 8.41
N LEU A 124 -2.24 -1.35 9.50
CA LEU A 124 -0.91 -1.93 9.74
C LEU A 124 -0.88 -3.47 9.66
N PRO A 125 -1.66 -4.21 10.48
CA PRO A 125 -1.70 -5.66 10.43
C PRO A 125 -2.26 -6.18 9.12
N VAL A 126 -3.24 -5.50 8.50
CA VAL A 126 -3.76 -5.88 7.18
C VAL A 126 -2.65 -5.79 6.13
N PHE A 127 -1.93 -4.68 6.05
CA PHE A 127 -0.79 -4.53 5.13
C PHE A 127 0.31 -5.54 5.41
N PHE A 128 0.60 -5.83 6.67
CA PHE A 128 1.64 -6.79 7.06
C PHE A 128 1.29 -8.22 6.64
N LEU A 129 0.07 -8.68 6.93
CA LEU A 129 -0.45 -9.97 6.49
C LEU A 129 -0.45 -10.07 4.97
N PHE A 130 -0.84 -8.99 4.28
CA PHE A 130 -0.84 -8.94 2.84
C PHE A 130 0.57 -9.06 2.26
N CYS A 131 1.57 -8.40 2.88
CA CYS A 131 2.98 -8.55 2.51
C CYS A 131 3.47 -9.98 2.69
N ILE A 132 3.10 -10.66 3.78
CA ILE A 132 3.46 -12.06 4.02
C ILE A 132 2.88 -12.96 2.92
N VAL A 133 1.58 -12.80 2.62
CA VAL A 133 0.89 -13.60 1.59
C VAL A 133 1.52 -13.39 0.21
N LEU A 134 1.80 -12.13 -0.16
CA LEU A 134 2.44 -11.81 -1.44
C LEU A 134 3.87 -12.37 -1.49
N ALA A 135 4.67 -12.20 -0.45
CA ALA A 135 6.02 -12.75 -0.38
C ALA A 135 6.02 -14.29 -0.46
N ALA A 136 5.05 -14.96 0.18
CA ALA A 136 4.91 -16.41 0.13
C ALA A 136 4.52 -16.89 -1.28
N ARG A 137 3.53 -16.22 -1.92
CA ARG A 137 3.13 -16.54 -3.30
C ARG A 137 4.29 -16.38 -4.28
N GLN A 138 5.09 -15.33 -4.13
CA GLN A 138 6.21 -15.07 -5.04
C GLN A 138 7.39 -16.02 -4.78
N ALA A 139 7.68 -16.35 -3.52
CA ALA A 139 8.69 -17.35 -3.18
C ALA A 139 8.32 -18.74 -3.74
N ASN A 140 7.04 -19.12 -3.66
CA ASN A 140 6.54 -20.37 -4.22
C ASN A 140 6.54 -20.38 -5.77
N ALA A 141 6.23 -19.24 -6.41
CA ALA A 141 6.31 -19.11 -7.86
C ALA A 141 7.76 -19.26 -8.38
N GLY A 142 8.74 -18.67 -7.67
CA GLY A 142 10.16 -18.84 -8.01
C GLY A 142 10.67 -20.28 -7.84
N LEU A 143 10.19 -20.99 -6.81
CA LEU A 143 10.48 -22.41 -6.58
C LEU A 143 9.92 -23.32 -7.68
N ASN A 144 8.72 -23.06 -8.17
CA ASN A 144 8.13 -23.83 -9.27
C ASN A 144 8.88 -23.63 -10.58
N ILE A 145 9.35 -22.42 -10.86
CA ILE A 145 10.16 -22.16 -12.07
C ILE A 145 11.48 -22.93 -12.01
N SER A 146 12.18 -22.93 -10.86
CA SER A 146 13.44 -23.70 -10.70
C SER A 146 13.23 -25.21 -10.86
N LYS A 147 12.11 -25.76 -10.37
CA LYS A 147 11.77 -27.19 -10.56
C LYS A 147 11.50 -27.54 -12.03
N ILE A 148 10.92 -26.63 -12.80
CA ILE A 148 10.62 -26.83 -14.22
C ILE A 148 11.88 -26.68 -15.08
N THR A 149 12.81 -25.80 -14.71
CA THR A 149 14.04 -25.54 -15.46
C THR A 149 15.21 -26.46 -15.11
N GLY A 150 15.04 -27.43 -14.22
CA GLY A 150 16.04 -28.48 -13.95
C GLY A 150 17.42 -27.94 -13.57
N ALA A 151 17.46 -26.99 -12.63
CA ALA A 151 18.70 -26.55 -12.00
C ALA A 151 18.89 -27.24 -10.64
#